data_AF-K2DSU3-F1
#
_entry.id   AF-K2DSU3-F1
#
_cell.length_a   1.000
_cell.length_b   1.000
_cell.length_c   1.000
_cell.angle_alpha   90.00
_cell.angle_beta   90.00
_cell.angle_gamma   90.00
#
_symmetry.space_group_name_H-M   'P 1'
#
loop_
_entity.id
_entity.type
_entity.pdbx_description
1 polymer ?
#
loop_
_entity_poly.entity_id
_entity_poly.type
_entity_poly.pdbx_seq_one_letter_code
_entity_poly.pdbx_strand_id
1 'polypeptide(L)'
;MTSPFDYNYKTRTTPTGVTPYNRPYLKIIKDAVDLVSKTDWNGRSGTSFGLSYTDFDQQAIAKYVEEFKEFKKLGEIPEDKKYLFDNTTADVEINKEIQKARSEFLEYLKKNGVAQKYITEIDTYVLPTGRLKYVAGTGRSKAGPYGGDYSQVSIELQASDTYKSMNQLVSSNVFGTADPKKYRDGALRLIVYHEMTHVLQQAYINLHVTPEEKAKGDQNMWENATKTLLAADTEYYWSWVYNNRLSEESQANGLMLHAFGDTYGLNSSQKQIIWNAWVGKDALNANTLFEIGKIFHQKYPTYLQMSFLDFGYKVYKEAFANYPNVEDRELIKSMLNYTIEIPKYVGYFNPMEDYKLPTFWGLLED
;
A
#
# COMPACT_ATOMS: atom_id res chain seq x y z
N MET A 1 9.75 0.32 -30.12
CA MET A 1 9.59 0.21 -28.66
C MET A 1 8.22 -0.41 -28.44
N THR A 2 8.16 -1.58 -27.83
CA THR A 2 6.89 -2.13 -27.31
C THR A 2 6.27 -1.11 -26.37
N SER A 3 4.94 -0.97 -26.40
CA SER A 3 4.26 -0.11 -25.44
C SER A 3 4.61 -0.62 -24.03
N PRO A 4 4.86 0.24 -23.03
CA PRO A 4 4.97 -0.22 -21.64
C PRO A 4 3.71 -0.97 -21.15
N PHE A 5 2.61 -0.92 -21.92
CA PHE A 5 1.39 -1.72 -21.72
C PHE A 5 1.36 -3.07 -22.45
N ASP A 6 2.38 -3.42 -23.25
CA ASP A 6 2.53 -4.75 -23.87
C ASP A 6 3.05 -5.81 -22.86
N TYR A 7 3.25 -5.42 -21.59
CA TYR A 7 3.54 -6.36 -20.52
C TYR A 7 2.30 -7.20 -20.18
N ASN A 8 2.53 -8.48 -19.89
CA ASN A 8 1.54 -9.48 -19.50
C ASN A 8 0.86 -9.12 -18.16
N TYR A 9 0.03 -8.07 -18.13
CA TYR A 9 -0.97 -7.93 -17.07
C TYR A 9 -1.90 -9.14 -17.18
N LYS A 10 -1.63 -10.16 -16.37
CA LYS A 10 -2.56 -11.27 -16.20
C LYS A 10 -3.76 -10.67 -15.50
N THR A 11 -4.90 -10.61 -16.20
CA THR A 11 -6.18 -10.25 -15.60
C THR A 11 -6.31 -10.99 -14.29
N ARG A 12 -6.42 -10.24 -13.19
CA ARG A 12 -6.51 -10.86 -11.87
C ARG A 12 -7.95 -11.30 -11.69
N THR A 13 -8.15 -12.60 -11.57
CA THR A 13 -9.42 -13.17 -11.16
C THR A 13 -9.51 -13.14 -9.65
N THR A 14 -10.64 -12.69 -9.11
CA THR A 14 -10.92 -12.85 -7.69
C THR A 14 -10.93 -14.35 -7.37
N PRO A 15 -10.16 -14.80 -6.38
CA PRO A 15 -10.14 -16.20 -5.97
C PRO A 15 -11.53 -16.69 -5.56
N THR A 16 -11.85 -17.95 -5.86
CA THR A 16 -13.11 -18.57 -5.46
C THR A 16 -13.34 -18.44 -3.97
N GLY A 17 -14.52 -17.93 -3.56
CA GLY A 17 -14.88 -17.73 -2.16
C GLY A 17 -14.42 -16.40 -1.55
N VAL A 18 -13.72 -15.55 -2.30
CA VAL A 18 -13.39 -14.18 -1.88
C VAL A 18 -14.41 -13.21 -2.48
N THR A 19 -15.09 -12.42 -1.65
CA THR A 19 -15.96 -11.35 -2.14
C THR A 19 -15.08 -10.22 -2.69
N PRO A 20 -15.20 -9.88 -3.98
CA PRO A 20 -14.40 -8.81 -4.54
C PRO A 20 -14.82 -7.47 -3.94
N TYR A 21 -13.83 -6.62 -3.69
CA TYR A 21 -14.04 -5.28 -3.17
C TYR A 21 -13.57 -4.27 -4.22
N ASN A 22 -14.48 -3.45 -4.74
CA ASN A 22 -14.12 -2.37 -5.65
C ASN A 22 -14.27 -1.03 -4.93
N ARG A 23 -13.14 -0.34 -4.75
CA ARG A 23 -12.98 0.90 -4.01
C ARG A 23 -13.78 2.01 -4.72
N PRO A 24 -14.70 2.69 -4.03
CA PRO A 24 -15.60 3.65 -4.67
C PRO A 24 -14.84 4.83 -5.30
N TYR A 25 -13.69 5.22 -4.75
CA TYR A 25 -12.83 6.25 -5.33
C TYR A 25 -12.14 5.82 -6.64
N LEU A 26 -11.93 4.52 -6.89
CA LEU A 26 -11.44 4.06 -8.20
C LEU A 26 -12.56 4.07 -9.24
N LYS A 27 -13.80 3.77 -8.83
CA LYS A 27 -14.97 3.81 -9.73
C LYS A 27 -15.27 5.23 -10.21
N ILE A 28 -15.33 6.21 -9.30
CA ILE A 28 -15.57 7.62 -9.69
C ILE A 28 -14.44 8.16 -10.58
N ILE A 29 -13.20 7.74 -10.36
CA ILE A 29 -12.07 8.10 -11.24
C ILE A 29 -12.20 7.44 -12.61
N LYS A 30 -12.58 6.16 -12.67
CA LYS A 30 -12.85 5.49 -13.94
C LYS A 30 -13.92 6.22 -14.73
N ASP A 31 -15.04 6.56 -14.11
CA ASP A 31 -16.13 7.29 -14.76
C ASP A 31 -15.67 8.67 -15.24
N ALA A 32 -14.88 9.38 -14.42
CA ALA A 32 -14.29 10.67 -14.80
C ALA A 32 -13.37 10.53 -16.02
N VAL A 33 -12.54 9.49 -16.06
CA VAL A 33 -11.64 9.20 -17.20
C VAL A 33 -12.42 8.88 -18.47
N ASP A 34 -13.45 8.06 -18.35
CA ASP A 34 -14.33 7.71 -19.47
C ASP A 34 -15.04 8.95 -20.02
N LEU A 35 -15.48 9.88 -19.16
CA LEU A 35 -16.07 11.17 -19.56
C LEU A 35 -15.04 12.10 -20.20
N VAL A 36 -13.90 12.32 -19.56
CA VAL A 36 -12.80 13.16 -20.07
C VAL A 36 -12.31 12.65 -21.43
N SER A 37 -12.26 11.33 -21.65
CA SER A 37 -11.81 10.73 -22.92
C SER A 37 -12.71 11.06 -24.14
N LYS A 38 -13.91 11.58 -23.87
CA LYS A 38 -14.91 12.01 -24.85
C LYS A 38 -14.91 13.53 -25.07
N THR A 39 -14.08 14.28 -24.34
CA THR A 39 -13.94 15.73 -24.52
C THR A 39 -12.71 16.06 -25.35
N ASP A 40 -12.58 17.33 -25.76
CA ASP A 40 -11.40 17.86 -26.46
C ASP A 40 -10.24 18.20 -25.50
N TRP A 41 -10.29 17.74 -24.26
CA TRP A 41 -9.22 17.99 -23.30
C TRP A 41 -7.91 17.40 -23.83
N ASN A 42 -6.85 18.22 -23.86
CA ASN A 42 -5.59 17.90 -24.52
C ASN A 42 -4.52 17.35 -23.55
N GLY A 43 -4.91 16.93 -22.35
CA GLY A 43 -3.94 16.45 -21.36
C GLY A 43 -3.09 17.58 -20.76
N ARG A 44 -3.59 18.81 -20.61
CA ARG A 44 -2.84 19.87 -19.89
C ARG A 44 -3.51 20.19 -18.57
N SER A 45 -2.72 20.38 -17.51
CA SER A 45 -3.25 20.65 -16.17
C SER A 45 -4.02 21.96 -16.07
N GLY A 46 -3.61 22.97 -16.83
CA GLY A 46 -4.26 24.26 -16.90
C GLY A 46 -5.51 24.34 -17.79
N THR A 47 -5.82 23.31 -18.60
CA THR A 47 -7.01 23.32 -19.46
C THR A 47 -8.17 22.63 -18.76
N SER A 48 -9.38 23.18 -18.85
CA SER A 48 -10.55 22.59 -18.21
C SER A 48 -10.92 21.25 -18.87
N PHE A 49 -11.48 20.33 -18.07
CA PHE A 49 -12.13 19.13 -18.58
C PHE A 49 -13.44 19.44 -19.31
N GLY A 50 -14.09 20.56 -18.97
CA GLY A 50 -15.44 20.87 -19.45
C GLY A 50 -16.52 19.97 -18.85
N LEU A 51 -16.26 19.38 -17.68
CA LEU A 51 -17.19 18.49 -16.98
C LEU A 51 -17.89 19.20 -15.84
N SER A 52 -19.09 18.72 -15.54
CA SER A 52 -19.96 19.08 -14.43
C SER A 52 -20.43 17.80 -13.72
N TYR A 53 -20.92 17.91 -12.49
CA TYR A 53 -21.45 16.73 -11.79
C TYR A 53 -22.63 16.09 -12.53
N THR A 54 -23.38 16.84 -13.35
CA THR A 54 -24.51 16.32 -14.14
C THR A 54 -24.09 15.44 -15.31
N ASP A 55 -22.81 15.46 -15.71
CA ASP A 55 -22.28 14.56 -16.74
C ASP A 55 -22.06 13.13 -16.21
N PHE A 56 -22.03 12.96 -14.89
CA PHE A 56 -21.93 11.66 -14.23
C PHE A 56 -23.30 11.01 -14.07
N ASP A 57 -23.33 9.68 -14.03
CA ASP A 57 -24.54 8.95 -13.61
C ASP A 57 -24.81 9.20 -12.13
N GLN A 58 -25.90 9.91 -11.83
CA GLN A 58 -26.26 10.29 -10.47
C GLN A 58 -26.59 9.08 -9.58
N GLN A 59 -27.11 7.98 -10.15
CA GLN A 59 -27.35 6.75 -9.39
C GLN A 59 -26.02 6.08 -9.01
N ALA A 60 -25.04 6.11 -9.91
CA ALA A 60 -23.70 5.61 -9.63
C ALA A 60 -23.01 6.44 -8.54
N ILE A 61 -23.10 7.78 -8.61
CA ILE A 61 -22.53 8.67 -7.57
C ILE A 61 -23.15 8.39 -6.20
N ALA A 62 -24.47 8.30 -6.10
CA ALA A 62 -25.15 7.96 -4.84
C ALA A 62 -24.65 6.62 -4.28
N LYS A 63 -24.48 5.61 -5.14
CA LYS A 63 -23.93 4.32 -4.75
C LYS A 63 -22.49 4.42 -4.25
N TYR A 64 -21.63 5.19 -4.91
CA TYR A 64 -20.23 5.36 -4.48
C TYR A 64 -20.13 6.05 -3.12
N VAL A 65 -20.99 7.04 -2.86
CA VAL A 65 -21.08 7.71 -1.57
C VAL A 65 -21.45 6.73 -0.46
N GLU A 66 -22.49 5.92 -0.66
CA GLU A 66 -22.90 4.91 0.33
C GLU A 66 -21.83 3.84 0.54
N GLU A 67 -21.23 3.31 -0.53
CA GLU A 67 -20.12 2.37 -0.44
C GLU A 67 -18.90 2.97 0.30
N PHE A 68 -18.68 4.29 0.18
CA PHE A 68 -17.59 4.97 0.87
C PHE A 68 -17.88 5.23 2.35
N LYS A 69 -19.14 5.48 2.72
CA LYS A 69 -19.57 5.52 4.12
C LYS A 69 -19.27 4.17 4.80
N GLU A 70 -19.64 3.07 4.15
CA GLU A 70 -19.33 1.72 4.65
C GLU A 70 -17.82 1.43 4.66
N PHE A 71 -17.08 1.86 3.63
CA PHE A 71 -15.61 1.75 3.61
C PHE A 71 -14.96 2.44 4.82
N LYS A 72 -15.45 3.62 5.21
CA LYS A 72 -14.92 4.33 6.39
C LYS A 72 -15.20 3.56 7.69
N LYS A 73 -16.32 2.83 7.78
CA LYS A 73 -16.66 1.96 8.92
C LYS A 73 -15.81 0.69 9.00
N LEU A 74 -15.23 0.21 7.88
CA LEU A 74 -14.33 -0.97 7.90
C LEU A 74 -13.09 -0.77 8.79
N GLY A 75 -12.80 0.45 9.24
CA GLY A 75 -11.75 0.76 10.22
C GLY A 75 -12.18 0.73 11.68
N GLU A 76 -13.45 0.51 11.98
CA GLU A 76 -13.93 0.48 13.35
C GLU A 76 -13.78 -0.93 13.93
N ILE A 77 -13.20 -1.01 15.12
CA ILE A 77 -13.12 -2.26 15.89
C ILE A 77 -14.44 -2.41 16.63
N PRO A 78 -15.21 -3.49 16.39
CA PRO A 78 -16.45 -3.74 17.12
C PRO A 78 -16.22 -3.79 18.63
N GLU A 79 -17.21 -3.35 19.41
CA GLU A 79 -17.10 -3.27 20.87
C GLU A 79 -16.75 -4.63 21.51
N ASP A 80 -17.33 -5.71 20.99
CA ASP A 80 -17.05 -7.09 21.45
C ASP A 80 -15.64 -7.58 21.05
N LYS A 81 -14.90 -6.83 20.22
CA LYS A 81 -13.53 -7.14 19.81
C LYS A 81 -12.49 -6.20 20.38
N LYS A 82 -12.87 -5.05 20.96
CA LYS A 82 -11.94 -4.10 21.58
C LYS A 82 -11.07 -4.74 22.66
N TYR A 83 -11.55 -5.77 23.36
CA TYR A 83 -10.73 -6.49 24.34
C TYR A 83 -9.45 -7.13 23.75
N LEU A 84 -9.37 -7.32 22.42
CA LEU A 84 -8.20 -7.88 21.75
C LEU A 84 -7.18 -6.82 21.33
N PHE A 85 -7.59 -5.56 21.20
CA PHE A 85 -6.83 -4.50 20.52
C PHE A 85 -6.74 -3.19 21.29
N ASP A 86 -7.72 -2.88 22.13
CA ASP A 86 -7.97 -1.54 22.66
C ASP A 86 -8.33 -1.63 24.14
N ASN A 87 -7.36 -2.08 24.94
CA ASN A 87 -7.35 -2.03 26.40
C ASN A 87 -5.94 -2.30 26.94
N THR A 88 -5.71 -1.99 28.21
CA THR A 88 -4.40 -2.10 28.86
C THR A 88 -3.78 -3.51 28.81
N THR A 89 -4.57 -4.58 28.92
CA THR A 89 -4.03 -5.95 28.82
C THR A 89 -3.61 -6.26 27.39
N ALA A 90 -4.45 -5.92 26.42
CA ALA A 90 -4.12 -6.06 25.00
C ALA A 90 -2.87 -5.25 24.65
N ASP A 91 -2.73 -4.02 25.13
CA ASP A 91 -1.56 -3.19 24.86
C ASP A 91 -0.26 -3.84 25.33
N VAL A 92 -0.25 -4.44 26.53
CA VAL A 92 0.94 -5.13 27.07
C VAL A 92 1.28 -6.37 26.24
N GLU A 93 0.28 -7.16 25.86
CA GLU A 93 0.46 -8.34 25.00
C GLU A 93 0.98 -7.95 23.61
N ILE A 94 0.34 -6.98 22.97
CA ILE A 94 0.68 -6.51 21.63
C ILE A 94 2.07 -5.91 21.63
N ASN A 95 2.42 -5.08 22.61
CA ASN A 95 3.77 -4.52 22.69
C ASN A 95 4.85 -5.60 22.82
N LYS A 96 4.57 -6.75 23.47
CA LYS A 96 5.50 -7.88 23.46
C LYS A 96 5.56 -8.55 22.08
N GLU A 97 4.41 -8.78 21.45
CA GLU A 97 4.34 -9.44 20.15
C GLU A 97 4.99 -8.62 19.03
N ILE A 98 4.89 -7.30 19.04
CA ILE A 98 5.52 -6.46 18.00
C ILE A 98 7.05 -6.45 18.13
N GLN A 99 7.60 -6.50 19.36
CA GLN A 99 9.04 -6.63 19.57
C GLN A 99 9.53 -8.01 19.16
N LYS A 100 8.73 -9.05 19.45
CA LYS A 100 9.01 -10.41 18.99
C LYS A 100 9.01 -10.49 17.46
N ALA A 101 8.01 -9.91 16.79
CA ALA A 101 7.94 -9.85 15.34
C ALA A 101 9.14 -9.11 14.73
N ARG A 102 9.58 -7.99 15.32
CA ARG A 102 10.82 -7.31 14.89
C ARG A 102 12.02 -8.26 14.94
N SER A 103 12.22 -8.96 16.05
CA SER A 103 13.33 -9.92 16.20
C SER A 103 13.24 -11.07 15.21
N GLU A 104 12.05 -11.67 15.03
CA GLU A 104 11.80 -12.73 14.05
C GLU A 104 12.17 -12.26 12.63
N PHE A 105 11.82 -11.03 12.25
CA PHE A 105 12.17 -10.49 10.94
C PHE A 105 13.68 -10.29 10.77
N LEU A 106 14.39 -9.77 11.78
CA LEU A 106 15.84 -9.61 11.71
C LEU A 106 16.58 -10.97 11.65
N GLU A 107 16.06 -11.98 12.35
CA GLU A 107 16.56 -13.36 12.24
C GLU A 107 16.31 -13.93 10.84
N TYR A 108 15.13 -13.67 10.27
CA TYR A 108 14.82 -14.02 8.89
C TYR A 108 15.80 -13.38 7.90
N LEU A 109 16.14 -12.09 8.06
CA LEU A 109 17.16 -11.45 7.21
C LEU A 109 18.53 -12.13 7.32
N LYS A 110 19.01 -12.38 8.55
CA LYS A 110 20.28 -13.06 8.80
C LYS A 110 20.34 -14.45 8.17
N LYS A 111 19.25 -15.22 8.31
CA LYS A 111 19.12 -16.57 7.73
C LYS A 111 19.22 -16.56 6.21
N ASN A 112 18.80 -15.46 5.56
CA ASN A 112 18.87 -15.28 4.11
C ASN A 112 20.15 -14.55 3.64
N GLY A 113 21.19 -14.46 4.48
CA GLY A 113 22.50 -13.98 4.07
C GLY A 113 22.66 -12.45 4.04
N VAL A 114 21.71 -11.68 4.56
CA VAL A 114 21.84 -10.22 4.65
C VAL A 114 23.05 -9.84 5.50
N ALA A 115 23.95 -9.03 4.94
CA ALA A 115 25.20 -8.62 5.57
C ALA A 115 24.95 -7.89 6.89
N GLN A 116 25.84 -8.15 7.85
CA GLN A 116 25.72 -7.62 9.22
C GLN A 116 25.67 -6.09 9.28
N LYS A 117 26.27 -5.38 8.30
CA LYS A 117 26.23 -3.91 8.24
C LYS A 117 24.80 -3.36 8.14
N TYR A 118 23.91 -4.01 7.37
CA TYR A 118 22.51 -3.60 7.26
C TYR A 118 21.76 -3.85 8.56
N ILE A 119 21.98 -5.02 9.18
CA ILE A 119 21.39 -5.33 10.49
C ILE A 119 21.81 -4.30 11.54
N THR A 120 23.10 -3.96 11.58
CA THR A 120 23.64 -2.94 12.50
C THR A 120 23.06 -1.55 12.22
N GLU A 121 22.94 -1.14 10.95
CA GLU A 121 22.32 0.15 10.58
C GLU A 121 20.86 0.20 11.04
N ILE A 122 20.10 -0.90 10.90
CA ILE A 122 18.72 -1.00 11.40
C ILE A 122 18.66 -0.84 12.92
N ASP A 123 19.46 -1.62 13.66
CA ASP A 123 19.41 -1.68 15.11
C ASP A 123 19.94 -0.42 15.80
N THR A 124 20.91 0.26 15.19
CA THR A 124 21.60 1.40 15.82
C THR A 124 21.07 2.76 15.38
N TYR A 125 20.56 2.87 14.14
CA TYR A 125 20.28 4.17 13.54
C TYR A 125 18.87 4.29 12.96
N VAL A 126 18.50 3.40 12.02
CA VAL A 126 17.24 3.54 11.27
C VAL A 126 16.04 3.32 12.18
N LEU A 127 15.96 2.15 12.84
CA LEU A 127 14.85 1.81 13.74
C LEU A 127 15.40 1.17 15.04
N PRO A 128 16.07 1.96 15.89
CA PRO A 128 16.47 1.51 17.21
C PRO A 128 15.26 1.16 18.09
N THR A 129 15.51 0.36 19.11
CA THR A 129 14.49 -0.08 20.08
C THR A 129 13.71 1.11 20.65
N GLY A 130 12.38 0.98 20.71
CA GLY A 130 11.47 2.02 21.23
C GLY A 130 10.84 2.92 20.16
N ARG A 131 11.21 2.78 18.88
CA ARG A 131 10.57 3.47 17.75
C ARG A 131 9.51 2.64 17.01
N LEU A 132 9.33 1.39 17.40
CA LEU A 132 8.20 0.54 17.01
C LEU A 132 7.17 0.57 18.13
N LYS A 133 5.98 1.12 17.85
CA LYS A 133 4.94 1.34 18.86
C LYS A 133 3.58 0.91 18.36
N TYR A 134 2.77 0.41 19.29
CA TYR A 134 1.35 0.20 19.07
C TYR A 134 0.55 1.41 19.52
N VAL A 135 -0.42 1.81 18.71
CA VAL A 135 -1.31 2.95 18.95
C VAL A 135 -2.75 2.45 18.93
N ALA A 136 -3.42 2.62 20.06
CA ALA A 136 -4.85 2.41 20.16
C ALA A 136 -5.59 3.44 19.29
N GLY A 137 -6.56 2.98 18.50
CA GLY A 137 -7.44 3.86 17.71
C GLY A 137 -7.51 3.57 16.21
N THR A 138 -8.00 4.57 15.50
CA THR A 138 -8.28 4.51 14.06
C THR A 138 -7.16 5.15 13.26
N GLY A 139 -6.66 4.44 12.25
CA GLY A 139 -5.55 4.90 11.44
C GLY A 139 -5.05 3.85 10.47
N ARG A 140 -3.91 4.13 9.85
CA ARG A 140 -3.13 3.15 9.08
C ARG A 140 -1.80 2.94 9.76
N SER A 141 -1.38 1.69 9.84
CA SER A 141 -0.01 1.41 10.25
C SER A 141 0.94 1.92 9.16
N LYS A 142 2.10 2.42 9.58
CA LYS A 142 3.11 2.90 8.64
C LYS A 142 4.48 3.06 9.30
N ALA A 143 5.51 2.82 8.52
CA ALA A 143 6.83 3.40 8.67
C ALA A 143 6.80 4.87 8.22
N GLY A 144 7.44 5.76 8.98
CA GLY A 144 7.57 7.16 8.61
C GLY A 144 8.81 7.81 9.25
N PRO A 145 9.18 9.02 8.81
CA PRO A 145 10.37 9.71 9.30
C PRO A 145 10.28 9.98 10.81
N TYR A 146 11.36 9.74 11.53
CA TYR A 146 11.42 10.02 12.96
C TYR A 146 11.81 11.48 13.20
N GLY A 147 10.90 12.28 13.77
CA GLY A 147 11.16 13.69 14.05
C GLY A 147 11.40 14.55 12.79
N GLY A 148 10.92 14.10 11.63
CA GLY A 148 11.14 14.75 10.35
C GLY A 148 12.44 14.37 9.65
N ASP A 149 13.29 13.56 10.28
CA ASP A 149 14.49 13.00 9.66
C ASP A 149 14.13 11.71 8.91
N TYR A 150 14.22 11.75 7.59
CA TYR A 150 13.90 10.62 6.71
C TYR A 150 14.99 9.54 6.66
N SER A 151 16.18 9.79 7.21
CA SER A 151 17.21 8.75 7.38
C SER A 151 16.91 7.82 8.57
N GLN A 152 15.96 8.23 9.42
CA GLN A 152 15.52 7.52 10.62
C GLN A 152 14.03 7.24 10.53
N VAL A 153 13.62 6.08 11.03
CA VAL A 153 12.24 5.60 10.91
C VAL A 153 11.62 5.42 12.29
N SER A 154 10.32 5.66 12.38
CA SER A 154 9.44 5.12 13.40
C SER A 154 8.31 4.34 12.75
N ILE A 155 7.88 3.26 13.40
CA ILE A 155 6.72 2.48 12.98
C ILE A 155 5.63 2.66 14.03
N GLU A 156 4.48 3.12 13.56
CA GLU A 156 3.24 3.15 14.35
C GLU A 156 2.30 2.08 13.82
N LEU A 157 1.93 1.13 14.67
CA LEU A 157 0.96 0.09 14.37
C LEU A 157 -0.40 0.50 14.91
N GLN A 158 -1.40 0.55 14.04
CA GLN A 158 -2.73 1.02 14.41
C GLN A 158 -3.65 -0.17 14.73
N ALA A 159 -4.41 -0.05 15.82
CA ALA A 159 -5.37 -1.07 16.26
C ALA A 159 -6.35 -1.47 15.15
N SER A 160 -6.97 -0.45 14.53
CA SER A 160 -7.91 -0.61 13.42
C SER A 160 -7.34 -1.38 12.21
N ASP A 161 -6.08 -1.15 11.90
CA ASP A 161 -5.40 -1.79 10.76
C ASP A 161 -5.02 -3.24 11.08
N THR A 162 -4.61 -3.48 12.33
CA THR A 162 -4.40 -4.83 12.86
C THR A 162 -5.69 -5.65 12.85
N TYR A 163 -6.83 -5.04 13.22
CA TYR A 163 -8.13 -5.69 13.16
C TYR A 163 -8.56 -6.04 11.72
N LYS A 164 -8.40 -5.11 10.76
CA LYS A 164 -8.66 -5.41 9.33
C LYS A 164 -7.81 -6.57 8.82
N SER A 165 -6.56 -6.61 9.23
CA SER A 165 -5.59 -7.62 8.88
C SER A 165 -5.93 -8.98 9.52
N MET A 166 -6.37 -8.96 10.79
CA MET A 166 -6.87 -10.15 11.48
C MET A 166 -8.06 -10.75 10.73
N ASN A 167 -9.04 -9.94 10.33
CA ASN A 167 -10.21 -10.44 9.59
C ASN A 167 -9.84 -11.08 8.25
N GLN A 168 -8.80 -10.57 7.57
CA GLN A 168 -8.28 -11.19 6.34
C GLN A 168 -7.61 -12.53 6.63
N LEU A 169 -6.85 -12.64 7.72
CA LEU A 169 -6.28 -13.94 8.11
C LEU A 169 -7.36 -14.93 8.55
N VAL A 170 -8.40 -14.49 9.26
CA VAL A 170 -9.54 -15.34 9.66
C VAL A 170 -10.24 -15.90 8.42
N SER A 171 -10.51 -15.07 7.40
CA SER A 171 -11.15 -15.55 6.17
C SER A 171 -10.29 -16.53 5.38
N SER A 172 -8.96 -16.45 5.54
CA SER A 172 -8.02 -17.40 4.94
C SER A 172 -8.01 -18.77 5.64
N ASN A 173 -8.48 -18.85 6.90
CA ASN A 173 -8.41 -20.03 7.78
C ASN A 173 -7.02 -20.69 7.85
N VAL A 174 -5.95 -19.94 7.60
CA VAL A 174 -4.59 -20.52 7.45
C VAL A 174 -4.09 -21.21 8.72
N PHE A 175 -4.57 -20.79 9.89
CA PHE A 175 -4.18 -21.37 11.16
C PHE A 175 -5.03 -22.55 11.61
N GLY A 176 -6.16 -22.84 10.94
CA GLY A 176 -7.05 -23.96 11.26
C GLY A 176 -7.59 -23.95 12.70
N THR A 177 -7.68 -22.77 13.33
CA THR A 177 -8.16 -22.60 14.71
C THR A 177 -9.21 -21.50 14.77
N ALA A 178 -9.95 -21.45 15.87
CA ALA A 178 -10.88 -20.36 16.21
C ALA A 178 -10.27 -19.35 17.20
N ASP A 179 -9.01 -19.53 17.63
CA ASP A 179 -8.36 -18.65 18.60
C ASP A 179 -8.12 -17.23 18.02
N PRO A 180 -8.84 -16.20 18.49
CA PRO A 180 -8.73 -14.86 17.95
C PRO A 180 -7.37 -14.22 18.24
N LYS A 181 -6.68 -14.59 19.34
CA LYS A 181 -5.35 -14.05 19.64
C LYS A 181 -4.32 -14.51 18.62
N LYS A 182 -4.37 -15.78 18.21
CA LYS A 182 -3.49 -16.29 17.15
C LYS A 182 -3.64 -15.51 15.83
N TYR A 183 -4.86 -15.16 15.44
CA TYR A 183 -5.08 -14.34 14.25
C TYR A 183 -4.66 -12.89 14.43
N ARG A 184 -4.90 -12.29 15.60
CA ARG A 184 -4.38 -10.95 15.94
C ARG A 184 -2.86 -10.92 15.84
N ASP A 185 -2.19 -11.89 16.46
CA ASP A 185 -0.73 -11.94 16.54
C ASP A 185 -0.10 -12.26 15.17
N GLY A 186 -0.79 -13.04 14.33
CA GLY A 186 -0.43 -13.20 12.92
C GLY A 186 -0.61 -11.90 12.11
N ALA A 187 -1.69 -11.17 12.34
CA ALA A 187 -1.95 -9.89 11.68
C ALA A 187 -0.89 -8.84 12.02
N LEU A 188 -0.49 -8.77 13.30
CA LEU A 188 0.61 -7.93 13.75
C LEU A 188 1.92 -8.26 13.03
N ARG A 189 2.24 -9.55 12.87
CA ARG A 189 3.45 -9.97 12.14
C ARG A 189 3.42 -9.57 10.68
N LEU A 190 2.29 -9.74 9.98
CA LEU A 190 2.19 -9.28 8.60
C LEU A 190 2.47 -7.79 8.48
N ILE A 191 1.85 -6.96 9.31
CA ILE A 191 2.09 -5.52 9.28
C ILE A 191 3.55 -5.21 9.65
N VAL A 192 4.07 -5.77 10.75
CA VAL A 192 5.46 -5.53 11.17
C VAL A 192 6.46 -5.95 10.09
N TYR A 193 6.30 -7.11 9.45
CA TYR A 193 7.24 -7.57 8.43
C TYR A 193 7.19 -6.71 7.16
N HIS A 194 6.00 -6.22 6.80
CA HIS A 194 5.84 -5.24 5.74
C HIS A 194 6.60 -3.95 6.06
N GLU A 195 6.33 -3.33 7.21
CA GLU A 195 6.98 -2.08 7.60
C GLU A 195 8.49 -2.23 7.87
N MET A 196 8.92 -3.38 8.39
CA MET A 196 10.35 -3.69 8.56
C MET A 196 11.08 -3.86 7.23
N THR A 197 10.36 -4.18 6.14
CA THR A 197 10.97 -4.18 4.80
C THR A 197 11.27 -2.75 4.36
N HIS A 198 10.41 -1.76 4.65
CA HIS A 198 10.73 -0.35 4.43
C HIS A 198 11.93 0.12 5.27
N VAL A 199 12.05 -0.39 6.51
CA VAL A 199 13.23 -0.13 7.35
C VAL A 199 14.51 -0.72 6.74
N LEU A 200 14.44 -1.91 6.14
CA LEU A 200 15.57 -2.51 5.41
C LEU A 200 15.94 -1.69 4.17
N GLN A 201 14.95 -1.28 3.38
CA GLN A 201 15.16 -0.39 2.23
C GLN A 201 15.85 0.91 2.67
N GLN A 202 15.39 1.49 3.79
CA GLN A 202 15.98 2.69 4.35
C GLN A 202 17.43 2.48 4.81
N ALA A 203 17.73 1.36 5.48
CA ALA A 203 19.10 1.01 5.88
C ALA A 203 20.01 0.82 4.66
N TYR A 204 19.52 0.20 3.60
CA TYR A 204 20.25 0.07 2.34
C TYR A 204 20.57 1.45 1.75
N ILE A 205 19.59 2.33 1.61
CA ILE A 205 19.82 3.67 1.05
C ILE A 205 20.83 4.42 1.91
N ASN A 206 20.66 4.45 3.24
CA ASN A 206 21.57 5.12 4.18
C ASN A 206 23.05 4.71 4.02
N LEU A 207 23.31 3.45 3.72
CA LEU A 207 24.67 2.92 3.56
C LEU A 207 25.25 3.15 2.16
N HIS A 208 24.42 3.55 1.20
CA HIS A 208 24.84 3.74 -0.19
C HIS A 208 24.77 5.18 -0.67
N VAL A 209 24.15 6.11 0.06
CA VAL A 209 24.23 7.55 -0.21
C VAL A 209 25.45 8.17 0.47
N THR A 210 25.91 9.34 0.02
CA THR A 210 27.05 10.01 0.68
C THR A 210 26.65 10.51 2.07
N PRO A 211 27.62 10.74 2.99
CA PRO A 211 27.33 11.36 4.28
C PRO A 211 26.61 12.71 4.16
N GLU A 212 26.94 13.52 3.15
CA GLU A 212 26.28 14.81 2.88
C GLU A 212 24.84 14.63 2.39
N GLU A 213 24.56 13.58 1.62
CA GLU A 213 23.20 13.21 1.20
C GLU A 213 22.39 12.71 2.39
N LYS A 214 22.98 11.85 3.24
CA LYS A 214 22.37 11.35 4.48
C LYS A 214 22.04 12.50 5.45
N ALA A 215 22.96 13.44 5.64
CA ALA A 215 22.80 14.57 6.56
C ALA A 215 21.73 15.59 6.14
N LYS A 216 21.34 15.62 4.87
CA LYS A 216 20.28 16.53 4.40
C LYS A 216 18.90 16.12 4.89
N GLY A 217 18.66 14.83 5.16
CA GLY A 217 17.39 14.34 5.68
C GLY A 217 16.16 14.73 4.83
N ASP A 218 16.35 15.12 3.57
CA ASP A 218 15.31 15.73 2.73
C ASP A 218 14.46 14.66 2.06
N GLN A 219 13.13 14.72 2.28
CA GLN A 219 12.12 13.88 1.65
C GLN A 219 12.38 13.64 0.16
N ASN A 220 12.76 14.68 -0.60
CA ASN A 220 12.97 14.56 -2.03
C ASN A 220 14.17 13.67 -2.38
N MET A 221 15.23 13.65 -1.56
CA MET A 221 16.36 12.73 -1.79
C MET A 221 15.97 11.28 -1.56
N TRP A 222 15.08 11.03 -0.60
CA TRP A 222 14.63 9.68 -0.26
C TRP A 222 13.58 9.17 -1.25
N GLU A 223 12.61 10.00 -1.61
CA GLU A 223 11.60 9.66 -2.63
C GLU A 223 12.23 9.46 -4.02
N ASN A 224 13.35 10.13 -4.30
CA ASN A 224 14.10 10.01 -5.55
C ASN A 224 15.38 9.20 -5.42
N ALA A 225 15.62 8.54 -4.28
CA ALA A 225 16.78 7.66 -4.14
C ALA A 225 16.63 6.55 -5.18
N THR A 226 17.42 6.60 -6.23
CA THR A 226 17.46 5.63 -7.35
C THR A 226 17.91 4.23 -6.90
N LYS A 227 18.03 4.00 -5.60
CA LYS A 227 18.62 2.85 -4.93
C LYS A 227 17.57 2.11 -4.12
N THR A 228 16.43 1.80 -4.74
CA THR A 228 15.59 0.72 -4.20
C THR A 228 16.36 -0.60 -4.33
N LEU A 229 16.22 -1.49 -3.35
CA LEU A 229 16.92 -2.78 -3.29
C LEU A 229 16.66 -3.69 -4.49
N LEU A 230 15.70 -3.36 -5.35
CA LEU A 230 15.43 -3.99 -6.63
C LEU A 230 14.52 -3.04 -7.42
N ALA A 231 15.05 -2.35 -8.42
CA ALA A 231 14.22 -1.51 -9.28
C ALA A 231 13.30 -2.41 -10.13
N ALA A 232 12.06 -2.62 -9.70
CA ALA A 232 11.01 -3.22 -10.53
C ALA A 232 10.46 -2.21 -11.57
N ASP A 233 11.04 -1.01 -11.60
CA ASP A 233 10.61 0.17 -12.35
C ASP A 233 10.44 -0.08 -13.86
N THR A 234 11.16 -1.04 -14.42
CA THR A 234 11.09 -1.39 -15.86
C THR A 234 9.98 -2.39 -16.19
N GLU A 235 9.44 -3.11 -15.21
CA GLU A 235 8.38 -4.11 -15.43
C GLU A 235 6.96 -3.52 -15.33
N TYR A 236 6.78 -2.44 -14.56
CA TYR A 236 5.46 -1.84 -14.29
C TYR A 236 5.37 -0.38 -14.71
N TYR A 237 6.23 0.06 -15.63
CA TYR A 237 6.38 1.47 -16.01
C TYR A 237 5.05 2.11 -16.41
N TRP A 238 4.48 2.84 -15.47
CA TRP A 238 3.37 3.74 -15.69
C TRP A 238 3.97 5.14 -15.58
N SER A 239 4.27 5.78 -16.72
CA SER A 239 4.84 7.14 -16.85
C SER A 239 4.10 8.28 -16.10
N TRP A 240 3.04 7.95 -15.38
CA TRP A 240 2.01 8.80 -14.79
C TRP A 240 1.73 8.37 -13.32
N VAL A 241 2.48 7.40 -12.79
CA VAL A 241 2.54 6.97 -11.39
C VAL A 241 4.00 7.05 -10.94
N TYR A 242 4.27 7.70 -9.81
CA TYR A 242 5.63 7.75 -9.23
C TYR A 242 6.15 6.33 -8.98
N ASN A 243 7.12 5.90 -9.79
CA ASN A 243 7.49 4.49 -9.97
C ASN A 243 8.21 3.89 -8.76
N ASN A 244 8.96 4.70 -7.99
CA ASN A 244 9.76 4.22 -6.87
C ASN A 244 8.89 3.61 -5.75
N ARG A 245 7.71 4.19 -5.48
CA ARG A 245 6.77 3.70 -4.48
C ARG A 245 6.14 2.36 -4.86
N LEU A 246 6.14 1.98 -6.13
CA LEU A 246 5.65 0.68 -6.58
C LEU A 246 6.63 -0.42 -6.20
N SER A 247 7.92 -0.22 -6.53
CA SER A 247 9.00 -1.15 -6.22
C SER A 247 9.13 -1.38 -4.71
N GLU A 248 9.00 -0.31 -3.91
CA GLU A 248 9.04 -0.37 -2.44
C GLU A 248 7.94 -1.28 -1.88
N GLU A 249 6.69 -1.03 -2.27
CA GLU A 249 5.51 -1.72 -1.76
C GLU A 249 5.40 -3.17 -2.29
N SER A 250 5.89 -3.40 -3.52
CA SER A 250 6.03 -4.72 -4.11
C SER A 250 6.97 -5.60 -3.28
N GLN A 251 8.16 -5.08 -2.95
CA GLN A 251 9.13 -5.76 -2.11
C GLN A 251 8.58 -5.96 -0.70
N ALA A 252 8.01 -4.93 -0.08
CA ALA A 252 7.46 -5.02 1.28
C ALA A 252 6.42 -6.13 1.40
N ASN A 253 5.50 -6.24 0.45
CA ASN A 253 4.49 -7.29 0.45
C ASN A 253 5.06 -8.69 0.14
N GLY A 254 6.00 -8.79 -0.80
CA GLY A 254 6.66 -10.06 -1.10
C GLY A 254 7.43 -10.59 0.11
N LEU A 255 8.35 -9.78 0.64
CA LEU A 255 9.17 -10.12 1.81
C LEU A 255 8.32 -10.42 3.04
N MET A 256 7.28 -9.62 3.30
CA MET A 256 6.31 -9.90 4.37
C MET A 256 5.76 -11.33 4.26
N LEU A 257 5.26 -11.74 3.09
CA LEU A 257 4.65 -13.05 2.91
C LEU A 257 5.67 -14.17 3.04
N HIS A 258 6.91 -13.97 2.57
CA HIS A 258 7.99 -14.94 2.71
C HIS A 258 8.41 -15.11 4.17
N ALA A 259 8.67 -14.01 4.89
CA ALA A 259 9.01 -14.02 6.30
C ALA A 259 7.89 -14.65 7.14
N PHE A 260 6.63 -14.26 6.89
CA PHE A 260 5.46 -14.85 7.55
C PHE A 260 5.34 -16.35 7.28
N GLY A 261 5.56 -16.75 6.03
CA GLY A 261 5.58 -18.15 5.66
C GLY A 261 6.67 -18.95 6.36
N ASP A 262 7.86 -18.37 6.55
CA ASP A 262 8.96 -19.02 7.28
C ASP A 262 8.63 -19.16 8.77
N THR A 263 8.18 -18.08 9.42
CA THR A 263 7.83 -18.06 10.85
C THR A 263 6.77 -19.10 11.21
N TYR A 264 5.79 -19.32 10.34
CA TYR A 264 4.69 -20.28 10.58
C TYR A 264 4.84 -21.61 9.83
N GLY A 265 5.95 -21.85 9.13
CA GLY A 265 6.18 -23.09 8.38
C GLY A 265 5.16 -23.34 7.27
N LEU A 266 4.69 -22.29 6.61
CA LEU A 266 3.64 -22.35 5.59
C LEU A 266 4.19 -22.80 4.25
N ASN A 267 3.49 -23.72 3.59
CA ASN A 267 3.77 -24.10 2.21
C ASN A 267 3.28 -23.05 1.20
N SER A 268 3.68 -23.17 -0.07
CA SER A 268 3.32 -22.20 -1.12
C SER A 268 1.81 -22.03 -1.30
N SER A 269 1.02 -23.09 -1.16
CA SER A 269 -0.44 -23.01 -1.25
C SER A 269 -1.04 -22.19 -0.10
N GLN A 270 -0.55 -22.35 1.12
CA GLN A 270 -0.97 -21.56 2.28
C GLN A 270 -0.58 -20.09 2.15
N LYS A 271 0.64 -19.80 1.66
CA LYS A 271 1.07 -18.42 1.35
C LYS A 271 0.16 -17.79 0.30
N GLN A 272 -0.20 -18.52 -0.76
CA GLN A 272 -1.13 -18.05 -1.79
C GLN A 272 -2.54 -17.77 -1.22
N ILE A 273 -3.02 -18.58 -0.28
CA ILE A 273 -4.32 -18.37 0.36
C ILE A 273 -4.31 -17.07 1.20
N ILE A 274 -3.25 -16.82 1.98
CA ILE A 274 -3.08 -15.57 2.71
C ILE A 274 -3.03 -14.40 1.74
N TRP A 275 -2.22 -14.51 0.68
CA TRP A 275 -2.11 -13.50 -0.35
C TRP A 275 -3.47 -13.15 -0.97
N ASN A 276 -4.24 -14.18 -1.31
CA ASN A 276 -5.57 -14.04 -1.87
C ASN A 276 -6.57 -13.38 -0.90
N ALA A 277 -6.47 -13.64 0.39
CA ALA A 277 -7.29 -12.98 1.40
C ALA A 277 -6.87 -11.52 1.62
N TRP A 278 -5.56 -11.24 1.54
CA TRP A 278 -4.98 -9.93 1.79
C TRP A 278 -5.16 -8.97 0.62
N VAL A 279 -4.80 -9.42 -0.58
CA VAL A 279 -4.78 -8.61 -1.83
C VAL A 279 -5.75 -9.12 -2.88
N GLY A 280 -6.13 -10.41 -2.87
CA GLY A 280 -7.04 -10.97 -3.88
C GLY A 280 -8.43 -10.32 -3.90
N LYS A 281 -8.89 -9.75 -2.77
CA LYS A 281 -10.10 -8.91 -2.72
C LYS A 281 -10.00 -7.64 -3.58
N ASP A 282 -8.77 -7.14 -3.77
CA ASP A 282 -8.48 -5.95 -4.54
C ASP A 282 -8.20 -6.24 -6.03
N ALA A 283 -8.40 -7.48 -6.51
CA ALA A 283 -8.24 -7.82 -7.92
C ALA A 283 -9.09 -6.93 -8.85
N LEU A 284 -10.33 -6.58 -8.46
CA LEU A 284 -11.14 -5.62 -9.20
C LEU A 284 -10.54 -4.21 -9.21
N ASN A 285 -9.91 -3.79 -8.11
CA ASN A 285 -9.22 -2.50 -8.03
C ASN A 285 -8.01 -2.47 -8.96
N ALA A 286 -7.24 -3.56 -9.01
CA ALA A 286 -6.12 -3.73 -9.91
C ALA A 286 -6.58 -3.64 -11.38
N ASN A 287 -7.63 -4.38 -11.75
CA ASN A 287 -8.17 -4.37 -13.11
C ASN A 287 -8.70 -2.97 -13.49
N THR A 288 -9.48 -2.34 -12.61
CA THR A 288 -10.02 -0.97 -12.80
C THR A 288 -8.89 0.03 -13.01
N LEU A 289 -7.84 -0.06 -12.20
CA LEU A 289 -6.70 0.83 -12.29
C LEU A 289 -5.91 0.66 -13.59
N PHE A 290 -5.72 -0.58 -14.04
CA PHE A 290 -5.09 -0.88 -15.33
C PHE A 290 -5.91 -0.34 -16.50
N GLU A 291 -7.24 -0.46 -16.46
CA GLU A 291 -8.13 0.11 -17.48
C GLU A 291 -8.02 1.65 -17.54
N ILE A 292 -8.01 2.32 -16.38
CA ILE A 292 -7.77 3.77 -16.32
C ILE A 292 -6.45 4.11 -17.03
N GLY A 293 -5.40 3.33 -16.79
CA GLY A 293 -4.10 3.55 -17.43
C GLY A 293 -4.02 3.34 -18.90
N LYS A 294 -4.71 2.31 -19.39
CA LYS A 294 -4.83 2.09 -20.82
C LYS A 294 -5.47 3.29 -21.51
N ILE A 295 -6.54 3.85 -20.95
CA ILE A 295 -7.23 5.01 -21.55
C ILE A 295 -6.32 6.24 -21.57
N PHE A 296 -5.68 6.55 -20.43
CA PHE A 296 -4.78 7.71 -20.36
C PHE A 296 -3.61 7.60 -21.34
N HIS A 297 -2.96 6.44 -21.40
CA HIS A 297 -1.83 6.25 -22.31
C HIS A 297 -2.24 6.36 -23.78
N GLN A 298 -3.40 5.82 -24.15
CA GLN A 298 -3.90 5.85 -25.52
C GLN A 298 -4.33 7.26 -25.95
N LYS A 299 -5.00 8.00 -25.07
CA LYS A 299 -5.58 9.32 -25.40
C LYS A 299 -4.61 10.47 -25.17
N TYR A 300 -3.71 10.34 -24.19
CA TYR A 300 -2.80 11.38 -23.74
C TYR A 300 -1.36 10.83 -23.66
N PRO A 301 -0.76 10.36 -24.78
CA PRO A 301 0.54 9.69 -24.77
C PRO A 301 1.72 10.60 -24.36
N THR A 302 1.56 11.92 -24.48
CA THR A 302 2.56 12.92 -24.04
C THR A 302 2.33 13.39 -22.60
N TYR A 303 1.40 12.77 -21.89
CA TYR A 303 0.98 13.19 -20.55
C TYR A 303 1.98 12.71 -19.49
N LEU A 304 2.90 13.61 -19.13
CA LEU A 304 3.93 13.38 -18.12
C LEU A 304 3.81 14.34 -16.92
N GLN A 305 2.78 15.20 -16.87
CA GLN A 305 2.77 16.38 -15.99
C GLN A 305 1.70 16.43 -14.90
N MET A 306 0.81 15.43 -14.78
CA MET A 306 -0.21 15.43 -13.74
C MET A 306 -0.26 14.08 -13.04
N SER A 307 -0.14 14.09 -11.72
CA SER A 307 -0.31 12.90 -10.90
C SER A 307 -1.78 12.46 -10.81
N PHE A 308 -2.04 11.22 -10.40
CA PHE A 308 -3.41 10.77 -10.07
C PHE A 308 -4.10 11.67 -9.04
N LEU A 309 -3.34 12.20 -8.08
CA LEU A 309 -3.84 13.12 -7.07
C LEU A 309 -4.33 14.42 -7.73
N ASP A 310 -3.52 15.00 -8.60
CA ASP A 310 -3.89 16.23 -9.30
C ASP A 310 -5.10 16.01 -10.20
N PHE A 311 -5.21 14.84 -10.85
CA PHE A 311 -6.38 14.48 -11.63
C PHE A 311 -7.62 14.37 -10.75
N GLY A 312 -7.57 13.62 -9.64
CA GLY A 312 -8.68 13.50 -8.70
C GLY A 312 -9.11 14.85 -8.11
N TYR A 313 -8.15 15.69 -7.74
CA TYR A 313 -8.41 17.05 -7.27
C TYR A 313 -9.07 17.92 -8.34
N LYS A 314 -8.62 17.83 -9.60
CA LYS A 314 -9.21 18.57 -10.72
C LYS A 314 -10.63 18.09 -11.03
N VAL A 315 -10.89 16.78 -10.98
CA VAL A 315 -12.24 16.20 -11.09
C VAL A 315 -13.15 16.78 -10.00
N TYR A 316 -12.67 16.84 -8.75
CA TYR A 316 -13.44 17.46 -7.68
C TYR A 316 -13.74 18.93 -7.98
N LYS A 317 -12.70 19.71 -8.28
CA LYS A 317 -12.81 21.16 -8.46
C LYS A 317 -13.73 21.56 -9.62
N GLU A 318 -13.64 20.85 -10.74
CA GLU A 318 -14.36 21.21 -11.95
C GLU A 318 -15.76 20.58 -12.00
N ALA A 319 -15.91 19.30 -11.64
CA ALA A 319 -17.21 18.63 -11.72
C ALA A 319 -18.03 18.76 -10.43
N PHE A 320 -17.42 18.53 -9.26
CA PHE A 320 -18.15 18.28 -8.01
C PHE A 320 -18.13 19.43 -6.99
N ALA A 321 -17.38 20.51 -7.21
CA ALA A 321 -17.30 21.64 -6.27
C ALA A 321 -18.67 22.29 -6.01
N ASN A 322 -19.59 22.20 -6.99
CA ASN A 322 -20.96 22.70 -6.89
C ASN A 322 -22.00 21.59 -6.72
N TYR A 323 -21.59 20.38 -6.31
CA TYR A 323 -22.54 19.29 -6.06
C TYR A 323 -23.57 19.72 -4.99
N PRO A 324 -24.89 19.55 -5.23
CA PRO A 324 -25.93 20.20 -4.42
C PRO A 324 -25.97 19.73 -2.95
N ASN A 325 -25.76 18.43 -2.72
CA ASN A 325 -25.72 17.89 -1.36
C ASN A 325 -24.34 18.15 -0.73
N VAL A 326 -24.30 18.98 0.30
CA VAL A 326 -23.06 19.38 1.00
C VAL A 326 -22.35 18.20 1.66
N GLU A 327 -23.10 17.29 2.28
CA GLU A 327 -22.51 16.12 2.96
C GLU A 327 -21.87 15.17 1.95
N ASP A 328 -22.61 14.82 0.89
CA ASP A 328 -22.10 13.97 -0.18
C ASP A 328 -20.92 14.63 -0.89
N ARG A 329 -20.95 15.96 -1.07
CA ARG A 329 -19.84 16.71 -1.68
C ARG A 329 -18.55 16.57 -0.89
N GLU A 330 -18.58 16.66 0.44
CA GLU A 330 -17.38 16.45 1.27
C GLU A 330 -16.92 14.99 1.27
N LEU A 331 -17.85 14.03 1.17
CA LEU A 331 -17.51 12.62 0.97
C LEU A 331 -16.84 12.37 -0.38
N ILE A 332 -17.35 12.97 -1.46
CA ILE A 332 -16.76 12.91 -2.80
C ILE A 332 -15.37 13.53 -2.82
N LYS A 333 -15.20 14.70 -2.20
CA LYS A 333 -13.88 15.33 -2.00
C LYS A 333 -12.92 14.39 -1.28
N SER A 334 -13.38 13.76 -0.20
CA SER A 334 -12.58 12.79 0.56
C SER A 334 -12.21 11.59 -0.30
N MET A 335 -13.17 11.01 -1.06
CA MET A 335 -12.91 9.92 -2.02
C MET A 335 -11.84 10.30 -3.03
N LEU A 336 -11.96 11.47 -3.67
CA LEU A 336 -11.04 11.92 -4.69
C LEU A 336 -9.65 12.24 -4.12
N ASN A 337 -9.55 12.63 -2.84
CA ASN A 337 -8.26 12.76 -2.15
C ASN A 337 -7.58 11.40 -1.88
N TYR A 338 -8.33 10.30 -1.76
CA TYR A 338 -7.74 8.96 -1.60
C TYR A 338 -7.00 8.47 -2.86
N THR A 339 -7.11 9.18 -3.98
CA THR A 339 -6.33 8.88 -5.20
C THR A 339 -4.83 9.04 -5.03
N ILE A 340 -4.37 9.76 -4.00
CA ILE A 340 -2.95 9.82 -3.61
C ILE A 340 -2.36 8.43 -3.28
N GLU A 341 -3.21 7.48 -2.89
CA GLU A 341 -2.80 6.13 -2.50
C GLU A 341 -2.70 5.17 -3.70
N ILE A 342 -3.13 5.60 -4.89
CA ILE A 342 -3.12 4.78 -6.12
C ILE A 342 -1.74 4.22 -6.49
N PRO A 343 -0.65 4.99 -6.43
CA PRO A 343 0.69 4.46 -6.68
C PRO A 343 1.03 3.24 -5.81
N LYS A 344 0.70 3.30 -4.52
CA LYS A 344 0.96 2.20 -3.57
C LYS A 344 0.15 0.96 -3.91
N TYR A 345 -1.10 1.13 -4.37
CA TYR A 345 -1.95 0.02 -4.78
C TYR A 345 -1.35 -0.77 -5.95
N VAL A 346 -0.65 -0.13 -6.89
CA VAL A 346 0.02 -0.87 -7.97
C VAL A 346 1.10 -1.79 -7.42
N GLY A 347 1.88 -1.33 -6.43
CA GLY A 347 2.87 -2.16 -5.73
C GLY A 347 2.21 -3.29 -4.93
N TYR A 348 1.12 -3.00 -4.21
CA TYR A 348 0.34 -4.03 -3.50
C TYR A 348 -0.17 -5.11 -4.44
N PHE A 349 -0.57 -4.75 -5.65
CA PHE A 349 -1.07 -5.72 -6.61
C PHE A 349 0.02 -6.55 -7.24
N ASN A 350 1.29 -6.16 -7.16
CA ASN A 350 2.37 -6.84 -7.83
C ASN A 350 3.52 -7.11 -6.85
N PRO A 351 3.34 -8.02 -5.86
CA PRO A 351 4.38 -8.32 -4.89
C PRO A 351 5.61 -8.88 -5.60
N MET A 352 6.76 -8.74 -4.94
CA MET A 352 7.98 -9.40 -5.40
C MET A 352 7.76 -10.92 -5.42
N GLU A 353 7.93 -11.52 -6.60
CA GLU A 353 7.75 -12.97 -6.82
C GLU A 353 8.99 -13.76 -6.39
N ASP A 354 8.81 -15.05 -6.07
CA ASP A 354 9.85 -15.96 -5.57
C ASP A 354 11.14 -15.95 -6.42
N TYR A 355 11.02 -15.87 -7.74
CA TYR A 355 12.18 -15.90 -8.63
C TYR A 355 13.07 -14.65 -8.51
N LYS A 356 12.56 -13.56 -7.92
CA LYS A 356 13.30 -12.31 -7.67
C LYS A 356 14.08 -12.33 -6.36
N LEU A 357 13.76 -13.25 -5.45
CA LEU A 357 14.41 -13.36 -4.15
C LEU A 357 15.94 -13.53 -4.26
N PRO A 358 16.50 -14.41 -5.12
CA PRO A 358 17.95 -14.55 -5.20
C PRO A 358 18.66 -13.25 -5.59
N THR A 359 18.09 -12.49 -6.53
CA THR A 359 18.64 -11.17 -6.91
C THR A 359 18.51 -10.15 -5.79
N PHE A 360 17.36 -10.12 -5.11
CA PHE A 360 17.15 -9.25 -3.96
C PHE A 360 18.16 -9.53 -2.84
N TRP A 361 18.40 -10.80 -2.52
CA TRP A 361 19.38 -11.19 -1.50
C TRP A 361 20.81 -10.87 -1.91
N GLY A 362 21.19 -11.12 -3.16
CA GLY A 362 22.52 -10.80 -3.66
C GLY A 362 22.91 -9.32 -3.54
N LEU A 363 21.93 -8.41 -3.53
CA LEU A 363 22.17 -6.97 -3.31
C LEU A 363 22.44 -6.62 -1.84
N LEU A 364 22.18 -7.56 -0.92
CA LEU A 364 22.33 -7.41 0.52
C LEU A 364 23.45 -8.28 1.09
N GLU A 365 24.14 -9.09 0.28
CA GLU A 365 25.18 -10.02 0.73
C GLU A 365 26.52 -9.32 1.06
N ASP A 366 26.80 -8.18 0.41
CA ASP A 366 28.03 -7.38 0.60
C ASP A 366 27.79 -6.12 1.42
#